data_AF-A0A8S9YC57-F1
#
_entry.id   AF-A0A8S9YC57-F1
#
_cell.length_a   1.000
_cell.length_b   1.000
_cell.length_c   1.000
_cell.angle_alpha   90.00
_cell.angle_beta   90.00
_cell.angle_gamma   90.00
#
_symmetry.space_group_name_H-M   'P 1'
#
loop_
_entity.id
_entity.type
_entity.pdbx_description
1 polymer ?
#
loop_
_entity_poly.entity_id
_entity_poly.type
_entity_poly.pdbx_seq_one_letter_code
_entity_poly.pdbx_strand_id
1 'polypeptide(L)'
;MCAYKLVRCLCKIPLLQQRLESMIQRQEYRLFANFHRQVFCWMDRWYGMTLEDIRRLEEETKRELEVQRLHGSARGHVGTE
;
A
#
# COMPACT_ATOMS: atom_id res chain seq x y z
N MET A 1 2.67 -10.09 -17.79
CA MET A 1 1.38 -10.27 -17.11
C MET A 1 0.74 -8.90 -16.87
N CYS A 2 -0.57 -8.83 -16.62
CA CYS A 2 -1.27 -7.56 -16.36
C CYS A 2 -2.26 -7.76 -15.22
N ALA A 3 -2.35 -6.79 -14.30
CA ALA A 3 -3.30 -6.79 -13.19
C ALA A 3 -4.33 -5.68 -13.40
N TYR A 4 -5.54 -6.06 -13.81
CA TYR A 4 -6.66 -5.13 -14.01
C TYR A 4 -7.36 -4.82 -12.68
N LYS A 5 -6.89 -3.80 -11.96
CA LYS A 5 -7.42 -3.41 -10.64
C LYS A 5 -8.56 -2.39 -10.79
N LEU A 6 -9.80 -2.85 -10.67
CA LEU A 6 -10.98 -1.99 -10.66
C LEU A 6 -11.20 -1.37 -9.27
N VAL A 7 -10.96 -0.06 -9.14
CA VAL A 7 -11.10 0.67 -7.87
C VAL A 7 -12.42 1.41 -7.82
N ARG A 8 -13.24 1.10 -6.80
CA ARG A 8 -14.50 1.82 -6.51
C ARG A 8 -14.36 2.48 -5.14
N CYS A 9 -14.62 3.78 -5.09
CA CYS A 9 -14.67 4.55 -3.85
C CYS A 9 -16.04 5.20 -3.72
N LEU A 10 -16.63 5.14 -2.53
CA LEU A 10 -17.90 5.79 -2.21
C LEU A 10 -17.73 6.57 -0.91
N CYS A 11 -17.82 7.89 -0.98
CA CYS A 11 -17.71 8.78 0.17
C CYS A 11 -18.99 9.60 0.34
N LYS A 12 -19.95 9.11 1.13
CA LYS A 12 -21.25 9.76 1.35
C LYS A 12 -21.17 10.88 2.40
N ILE A 13 -20.33 11.88 2.14
CA ILE A 13 -20.22 13.08 2.97
C ILE A 13 -20.80 14.26 2.19
N PRO A 14 -21.89 14.88 2.67
CA PRO A 14 -22.45 16.07 2.03
C PRO A 14 -21.38 17.15 1.82
N LEU A 15 -21.45 17.86 0.69
CA LEU A 15 -20.52 18.92 0.27
C LEU A 15 -19.08 18.48 -0.07
N LEU A 16 -18.60 17.32 0.40
CA LEU A 16 -17.21 16.88 0.20
C LEU A 16 -17.06 15.63 -0.68
N GLN A 17 -18.15 14.92 -0.98
CA GLN A 17 -18.15 13.65 -1.72
C GLN A 17 -17.19 13.64 -2.93
N GLN A 18 -17.42 14.53 -3.91
CA GLN A 18 -16.64 14.54 -5.15
C GLN A 18 -15.15 14.79 -4.91
N ARG A 19 -14.83 15.71 -3.99
CA ARG A 19 -13.45 16.06 -3.65
C ARG A 19 -12.73 14.88 -3.00
N LEU A 20 -13.38 14.22 -2.05
CA LEU A 20 -12.80 13.08 -1.33
C LEU A 20 -12.66 11.86 -2.23
N GLU A 21 -13.66 11.53 -3.03
CA GLU A 21 -13.59 10.41 -3.98
C GLU A 21 -12.48 10.64 -5.01
N SER A 22 -12.36 11.86 -5.55
CA SER A 22 -11.28 12.22 -6.48
C SER A 22 -9.89 12.16 -5.84
N MET A 23 -9.77 12.64 -4.60
CA MET A 23 -8.53 12.57 -3.83
C MET A 23 -8.11 11.10 -3.62
N ILE A 24 -9.03 10.24 -3.17
CA ILE A 24 -8.75 8.82 -2.92
C ILE A 24 -8.30 8.13 -4.21
N GLN A 25 -9.01 8.34 -5.32
CA GLN A 25 -8.61 7.76 -6.61
C GLN A 25 -7.20 8.20 -7.04
N ARG A 26 -6.81 9.45 -6.79
CA ARG A 26 -5.46 9.93 -7.06
C ARG A 26 -4.40 9.26 -6.18
N GLN A 27 -4.69 9.10 -4.88
CA GLN A 27 -3.76 8.42 -3.97
C GLN A 27 -3.62 6.93 -4.31
N GLU A 28 -4.70 6.25 -4.70
CA GLU A 28 -4.66 4.85 -5.17
C GLU A 28 -3.80 4.70 -6.42
N TYR A 29 -3.95 5.59 -7.40
CA TYR A 29 -3.08 5.60 -8.57
C TYR A 29 -1.60 5.77 -8.20
N ARG A 30 -1.31 6.72 -7.31
CA ARG A 30 0.06 6.98 -6.82
C ARG A 30 0.62 5.77 -6.05
N LEU A 31 -0.19 5.13 -5.21
CA LEU A 31 0.17 3.92 -4.48
C LEU A 31 0.52 2.80 -5.45
N PHE A 32 -0.34 2.50 -6.44
CA PHE A 32 -0.07 1.44 -7.41
C PHE A 32 1.17 1.73 -8.25
N ALA A 33 1.36 2.96 -8.72
CA ALA A 33 2.54 3.32 -9.50
C ALA A 33 3.83 3.08 -8.70
N ASN A 34 3.90 3.55 -7.45
CA ASN A 34 5.07 3.38 -6.61
C ASN A 34 5.28 1.92 -6.18
N PHE A 35 4.21 1.24 -5.78
CA PHE A 35 4.25 -0.14 -5.33
C PHE A 35 4.77 -1.07 -6.42
N HIS A 36 4.26 -1.00 -7.65
CA HIS A 36 4.72 -1.91 -8.70
C HIS A 36 6.17 -1.61 -9.15
N ARG A 37 6.61 -0.34 -9.07
CA ARG A 37 8.03 0.00 -9.25
C ARG A 37 8.89 -0.67 -8.18
N GLN A 38 8.49 -0.58 -6.91
CA GLN A 38 9.22 -1.18 -5.80
C GLN A 38 9.23 -2.71 -5.89
N VAL A 39 8.09 -3.34 -6.14
CA VAL A 39 7.98 -4.80 -6.31
C VAL A 39 8.92 -5.30 -7.40
N PHE A 40 8.98 -4.60 -8.53
CA PHE A 40 9.91 -4.95 -9.60
C PHE A 40 11.38 -4.77 -9.18
N CYS A 41 11.73 -3.63 -8.58
CA CYS A 41 13.09 -3.39 -8.09
C CYS A 41 13.50 -4.32 -6.94
N TRP A 42 12.55 -4.96 -6.26
CA TRP A 42 12.81 -5.94 -5.21
C TRP A 42 12.77 -7.39 -5.71
N MET A 43 12.79 -7.62 -7.03
CA MET A 43 12.74 -8.97 -7.60
C MET A 43 13.77 -9.92 -6.99
N ASP A 44 15.00 -9.47 -6.81
CA ASP A 44 16.08 -10.28 -6.21
C ASP A 44 15.80 -10.70 -4.76
N ARG A 45 14.86 -10.04 -4.07
CA ARG A 45 14.52 -10.33 -2.67
C ARG A 45 13.42 -11.37 -2.52
N TRP A 46 12.48 -11.42 -3.47
CA TRP A 46 11.32 -12.32 -3.40
C TRP A 46 11.34 -13.44 -4.44
N TYR A 47 12.13 -13.30 -5.51
CA TYR A 47 12.26 -14.34 -6.52
C TYR A 47 12.89 -15.59 -5.90
N GLY A 48 12.19 -16.73 -6.00
CA GLY A 48 12.60 -17.99 -5.41
C GLY A 48 12.08 -18.26 -3.99
N MET A 49 11.38 -17.31 -3.35
CA MET A 49 10.69 -17.57 -2.08
C MET A 49 9.59 -18.61 -2.26
N THR A 50 9.44 -19.51 -1.29
CA THR A 50 8.30 -20.42 -1.21
C THR A 50 7.14 -19.76 -0.48
N LEU A 51 5.94 -20.34 -0.58
CA LEU A 51 4.79 -19.84 0.19
C LEU A 51 5.02 -19.93 1.71
N GLU A 52 5.80 -20.91 2.17
CA GLU A 52 6.16 -21.04 3.58
C GLU A 52 7.04 -19.88 4.06
N ASP A 53 7.98 -19.43 3.22
CA ASP A 53 8.81 -18.27 3.50
C ASP A 53 7.99 -16.98 3.60
N ILE A 54 6.98 -16.83 2.72
CA ILE A 54 6.06 -15.70 2.77
C ILE A 54 5.25 -15.70 4.07
N ARG A 55 4.73 -16.85 4.52
CA ARG A 55 3.98 -16.95 5.79
C ARG A 55 4.83 -16.58 7.01
N ARG A 56 6.09 -17.01 7.04
CA ARG A 56 7.05 -16.61 8.08
C ARG A 56 7.30 -15.10 8.04
N LEU A 57 7.52 -14.54 6.86
CA LEU A 57 7.71 -13.10 6.67
C LEU A 57 6.50 -12.29 7.13
N GLU A 58 5.27 -12.76 6.88
CA GLU A 58 4.04 -12.11 7.33
C GLU A 58 3.95 -12.04 8.86
N GLU A 59 4.29 -13.12 9.56
CA GLU A 59 4.26 -13.17 11.02
C GLU A 59 5.35 -12.30 11.66
N GLU A 60 6.55 -12.29 11.10
CA GLU A 60 7.64 -11.39 11.52
C GLU A 60 7.26 -9.93 11.30
N THR A 61 6.78 -9.60 10.09
CA THR A 61 6.36 -8.25 9.70
C THR A 61 5.23 -7.74 10.60
N LYS A 62 4.28 -8.59 10.98
CA LYS A 62 3.19 -8.23 11.89
C LYS A 62 3.70 -7.75 13.24
N ARG A 63 4.69 -8.45 13.82
CA ARG A 63 5.30 -8.06 15.11
C ARG A 63 6.07 -6.76 14.98
N GLU A 64 6.87 -6.63 13.92
CA GLU A 64 7.64 -5.41 13.66
C GLU A 64 6.74 -4.19 13.46
N LEU A 65 5.64 -4.33 12.70
CA LEU A 65 4.70 -3.23 12.46
C LEU A 65 4.02 -2.78 13.75
N GLU A 66 3.71 -3.69 14.68
CA GLU A 66 3.10 -3.31 15.97
C GLU A 66 4.09 -2.51 16.83
N VAL A 67 5.35 -2.95 16.89
CA VAL A 67 6.42 -2.21 17.58
C VAL A 67 6.61 -0.82 16.96
N GLN A 68 6.68 -0.75 15.63
CA GLN A 68 6.84 0.52 14.91
C GLN A 68 5.64 1.45 15.08
N ARG A 69 4.42 0.93 15.16
CA ARG A 69 3.20 1.72 15.39
C ARG A 69 3.19 2.35 16.78
N LEU A 70 3.66 1.63 17.79
CA LEU A 70 3.66 2.09 19.18
C LEU A 70 4.86 2.96 19.53
N HIS A 71 6.03 2.72 18.93
CA HIS A 71 7.30 3.31 19.37
C HIS A 71 8.05 4.05 18.24
N GLY A 72 7.63 3.90 16.99
CA GLY A 72 8.26 4.52 15.85
C GLY A 72 7.83 5.96 15.63
N SER A 73 8.68 6.73 14.94
CA SER A 73 8.33 8.05 14.44
C SER A 73 7.53 7.97 13.13
N ALA A 74 6.72 9.01 12.87
CA ALA A 74 5.97 9.12 11.62
C ALA A 74 6.93 9.12 10.41
N ARG A 75 6.61 8.29 9.41
CA ARG A 75 7.45 8.08 8.21
C ARG A 75 6.61 7.65 7.01
N GLY A 76 7.18 7.72 5.82
CA GLY A 76 6.57 7.23 4.59
C GLY A 76 5.90 8.33 3.76
N HIS A 77 4.87 7.96 3.01
CA HIS A 77 4.19 8.87 2.08
C HIS A 77 3.40 9.94 2.84
N VAL A 78 3.73 11.20 2.59
CA VAL A 78 2.92 12.34 3.03
C VAL A 78 1.83 12.59 1.98
N GLY A 79 0.62 12.83 2.46
CA GLY A 79 -0.50 13.27 1.63
C GLY A 79 -0.17 14.64 1.03
N THR A 80 -0.13 14.71 -0.28
CA THR A 80 -0.05 15.97 -1.02
C THR A 80 -1.45 16.33 -1.50
N GLU A 81 -1.77 17.63 -1.54
CA GLU A 81 -3.06 18.16 -2.02
C GLU A 81 -3.46 17.65 -3.41
#